data_AF-A0A4R2R9J3-F1
#
_entry.id   AF-A0A4R2R9J3-F1
#
_cell.length_a   1.000
_cell.length_b   1.000
_cell.length_c   1.000
_cell.angle_alpha   90.00
_cell.angle_beta   90.00
_cell.angle_gamma   90.00
#
_symmetry.space_group_name_H-M   'P 1'
#
loop_
_entity.id
_entity.type
_entity.pdbx_description
1 polymer ?
#
loop_
_entity_poly.entity_id
_entity_poly.type
_entity_poly.pdbx_seq_one_letter_code
_entity_poly.pdbx_strand_id
1 'polypeptide(L)'
;MGGGIRHMAGMVLATLIAVATATAATGAPLPPLREDPHVWNSLFAAAVGDEIRRNCPTISARLFRAIRAMGALESYARDQGYSDAQIEAFLDSDEERALMRRARDAYLDKHGVRSGDAESYCRLGREEIARNTLTGSLLRESK
;
A
#
# COMPACT_ATOMS: atom_id res chain seq x y z
N MET A 1 49.47 -30.40 39.96
CA MET A 1 49.46 -29.11 39.25
C MET A 1 48.01 -28.66 39.15
N GLY A 2 47.50 -27.60 39.77
CA GLY A 2 48.13 -26.35 40.18
C GLY A 2 47.46 -25.22 39.38
N GLY A 3 46.57 -24.47 40.03
CA GLY A 3 45.92 -23.26 39.50
C GLY A 3 44.40 -23.33 39.68
N GLY A 4 43.73 -22.50 40.47
CA GLY A 4 44.12 -21.23 41.07
C GLY A 4 42.86 -20.36 41.10
N ILE A 5 42.05 -20.53 42.15
CA ILE A 5 40.81 -19.79 42.37
C ILE A 5 41.20 -18.35 42.72
N ARG A 6 40.69 -17.36 41.97
CA ARG A 6 40.72 -15.95 42.38
C ARG A 6 39.29 -15.49 42.59
N HIS A 7 38.84 -15.60 43.83
CA HIS A 7 37.67 -14.88 44.31
C HIS A 7 37.97 -13.38 44.28
N MET A 8 37.15 -12.61 43.56
CA MET A 8 36.91 -11.22 43.89
C MET A 8 35.49 -11.12 44.43
N ALA A 9 35.40 -10.98 45.76
CA ALA A 9 34.34 -10.24 46.43
C ALA A 9 34.26 -8.85 45.79
N GLY A 10 33.12 -8.21 45.56
CA GLY A 10 31.78 -8.41 46.06
C GLY A 10 31.18 -7.01 46.04
N MET A 11 30.07 -6.80 45.34
CA MET A 11 29.17 -5.68 45.63
C MET A 11 27.79 -6.01 45.06
N VAL A 12 26.92 -6.44 45.97
CA VAL A 12 25.48 -6.57 45.77
C VAL A 12 24.94 -5.19 45.38
N LEU A 13 24.36 -5.07 44.18
CA LEU A 13 23.48 -3.96 43.83
C LEU A 13 22.15 -4.53 43.34
N ALA A 14 21.11 -4.19 44.08
CA ALA A 14 19.78 -4.76 44.02
C ALA A 14 19.14 -4.69 42.63
N THR A 15 18.76 -5.85 42.12
CA THR A 15 17.88 -6.04 40.96
C THR A 15 16.44 -5.69 41.35
N LEU A 16 16.01 -4.46 41.08
CA LEU A 16 14.59 -4.12 40.94
C LEU A 16 14.23 -4.13 39.45
N ILE A 17 13.99 -5.33 38.91
CA ILE A 17 13.29 -5.47 37.63
C ILE A 17 11.82 -5.19 37.94
N ALA A 18 11.42 -3.93 37.76
CA ALA A 18 10.01 -3.58 37.70
C ALA A 18 9.43 -4.29 36.47
N VAL A 19 8.72 -5.40 36.70
CA VAL A 19 7.91 -6.07 35.70
C VAL A 19 6.77 -5.12 35.36
N ALA A 20 6.98 -4.28 34.35
CA ALA A 20 5.90 -3.57 33.69
C ALA A 20 5.11 -4.64 32.92
N THR A 21 4.04 -5.15 33.54
CA THR A 21 3.00 -5.85 32.80
C THR A 21 2.30 -4.83 31.92
N ALA A 22 2.88 -4.57 30.75
CA ALA A 22 2.14 -4.00 29.65
C ALA A 22 1.05 -5.03 29.32
N THR A 23 -0.16 -4.76 29.77
CA THR A 23 -1.35 -5.44 29.25
C THR A 23 -1.43 -5.08 27.77
N ALA A 24 -0.82 -5.89 26.91
CA ALA A 24 -1.11 -5.88 25.50
C ALA A 24 -2.61 -6.10 25.41
N ALA A 25 -3.35 -5.06 25.00
CA ALA A 25 -4.73 -5.22 24.62
C ALA A 25 -4.72 -6.23 23.47
N THR A 26 -5.06 -7.48 23.76
CA THR A 26 -5.23 -8.52 22.74
C THR A 26 -6.55 -8.24 22.04
N GLY A 27 -6.58 -7.15 21.27
CA GLY A 27 -7.53 -7.00 20.19
C GLY A 27 -7.23 -8.08 19.15
N ALA A 28 -8.27 -8.68 18.57
CA ALA A 28 -8.08 -9.51 17.39
C ALA A 28 -7.28 -8.70 16.35
N PRO A 29 -6.31 -9.30 15.65
CA PRO A 29 -5.58 -8.60 14.61
C PRO A 29 -6.60 -8.08 13.59
N LEU A 30 -6.49 -6.79 13.24
CA LEU A 30 -7.27 -6.23 12.14
C LEU A 30 -7.03 -7.08 10.89
N PRO A 31 -8.04 -7.29 10.03
CA PRO A 31 -7.83 -7.97 8.76
C PRO A 31 -6.77 -7.22 7.94
N PRO A 32 -6.07 -7.87 7.01
CA PRO A 32 -5.16 -7.18 6.11
C PRO A 32 -5.87 -6.10 5.29
N LEU A 33 -5.22 -4.96 5.03
CA LEU A 33 -5.79 -3.81 4.31
C LEU A 33 -6.40 -4.16 2.94
N ARG A 34 -5.89 -5.21 2.26
CA ARG A 34 -6.46 -5.72 1.00
C ARG A 34 -7.87 -6.32 1.12
N GLU A 35 -8.29 -6.74 2.31
CA GLU A 35 -9.65 -7.26 2.54
C GLU A 35 -10.69 -6.14 2.65
N ASP A 36 -10.25 -4.90 2.85
CA ASP A 36 -11.13 -3.75 2.79
C ASP A 36 -11.42 -3.37 1.31
N PRO A 37 -12.67 -3.47 0.85
CA PRO A 37 -12.99 -3.20 -0.55
C PRO A 37 -12.74 -1.74 -0.96
N HIS A 38 -12.87 -0.78 -0.04
CA HIS A 38 -12.61 0.62 -0.34
C HIS A 38 -11.11 0.86 -0.56
N VAL A 39 -10.26 0.27 0.30
CA VAL A 39 -8.80 0.30 0.13
C VAL A 39 -8.39 -0.38 -1.16
N TRP A 40 -8.83 -1.63 -1.37
CA TRP A 40 -8.48 -2.40 -2.55
C TRP A 40 -8.88 -1.69 -3.85
N ASN A 41 -10.15 -1.25 -3.96
CA ASN A 41 -10.64 -0.62 -5.19
C ASN A 41 -9.96 0.73 -5.47
N SER A 42 -9.60 1.49 -4.44
CA SER A 42 -8.91 2.77 -4.60
C SER A 42 -7.48 2.59 -5.08
N LEU A 43 -6.73 1.63 -4.49
CA LEU A 43 -5.38 1.29 -4.93
C LEU A 43 -5.38 0.69 -6.33
N PHE A 44 -6.34 -0.20 -6.62
CA PHE A 44 -6.52 -0.78 -7.94
C PHE A 44 -6.79 0.30 -9.00
N ALA A 45 -7.70 1.23 -8.72
CA ALA A 45 -8.01 2.32 -9.64
C ALA A 45 -6.79 3.20 -9.93
N ALA A 46 -6.00 3.50 -8.90
CA ALA A 46 -4.74 4.22 -9.03
C ALA A 46 -3.70 3.43 -9.83
N ALA A 47 -3.55 2.13 -9.58
CA ALA A 47 -2.60 1.25 -10.29
C ALA A 47 -2.92 1.14 -11.79
N VAL A 48 -4.20 0.97 -12.14
CA VAL A 48 -4.65 0.98 -13.55
C VAL A 48 -4.37 2.35 -14.18
N GLY A 49 -4.69 3.45 -13.48
CA GLY A 49 -4.45 4.79 -13.98
C GLY A 49 -2.97 5.11 -14.18
N ASP A 50 -2.11 4.62 -13.28
CA ASP A 50 -0.66 4.78 -13.34
C ASP A 50 -0.06 4.05 -14.56
N GLU A 51 -0.54 2.84 -14.85
CA GLU A 51 -0.10 2.08 -16.01
C GLU A 51 -0.56 2.71 -17.32
N ILE A 52 -1.81 3.21 -17.39
CA ILE A 52 -2.33 3.92 -18.56
C ILE A 52 -1.48 5.16 -18.88
N ARG A 53 -1.24 6.04 -17.90
CA ARG A 53 -0.49 7.29 -18.13
C ARG A 53 0.99 7.06 -18.47
N ARG A 54 1.56 5.90 -18.10
CA ARG A 54 2.96 5.57 -18.43
C ARG A 54 3.11 5.14 -19.87
N ASN A 55 2.08 4.52 -20.43
CA ASN A 55 2.11 3.93 -21.76
C ASN A 55 1.31 4.73 -22.80
N CYS A 56 0.47 5.69 -22.37
CA CYS A 56 -0.27 6.59 -23.25
C CYS A 56 0.34 8.01 -23.25
N PRO A 57 0.87 8.51 -24.38
CA PRO A 57 1.49 9.85 -24.44
C PRO A 57 0.50 11.01 -24.30
N THR A 58 -0.79 10.78 -24.58
CA THR A 58 -1.82 11.84 -24.54
C THR A 58 -2.65 11.82 -23.27
N ILE A 59 -2.34 10.98 -22.28
CA ILE A 59 -3.08 10.92 -21.01
C ILE A 59 -2.15 11.18 -19.83
N SER A 60 -2.57 12.10 -18.97
CA SER A 60 -1.82 12.50 -17.77
C SER A 60 -2.65 12.31 -16.50
N ALA A 61 -1.99 12.06 -15.37
CA ALA A 61 -2.64 12.06 -14.06
C ALA A 61 -3.08 13.47 -13.65
N ARG A 62 -4.32 13.61 -13.16
CA ARG A 62 -4.80 14.79 -12.42
C ARG A 62 -4.13 14.80 -11.04
N LEU A 63 -2.87 15.24 -10.98
CA LEU A 63 -2.00 15.13 -9.81
C LEU A 63 -2.66 15.57 -8.50
N PHE A 64 -3.34 16.73 -8.48
CA PHE A 64 -4.05 17.21 -7.30
C PHE A 64 -5.14 16.23 -6.81
N ARG A 65 -5.89 15.61 -7.73
CA ARG A 65 -6.91 14.62 -7.37
C ARG A 65 -6.29 13.33 -6.86
N ALA A 66 -5.20 12.87 -7.50
CA ALA A 66 -4.48 11.67 -7.06
C ALA A 66 -3.91 11.85 -5.65
N ILE A 67 -3.23 12.97 -5.37
CA ILE A 67 -2.70 13.28 -4.03
C ILE A 67 -3.82 13.35 -2.99
N ARG A 68 -4.92 14.04 -3.32
CA ARG A 68 -6.09 14.11 -2.42
C ARG A 68 -6.69 12.73 -2.15
N ALA A 69 -6.81 11.88 -3.17
CA ALA A 69 -7.34 10.53 -3.03
C ALA A 69 -6.44 9.65 -2.15
N MET A 70 -5.11 9.76 -2.31
CA MET A 70 -4.15 9.04 -1.45
C MET A 70 -4.28 9.48 0.01
N GLY A 71 -4.30 10.78 0.29
CA GLY A 71 -4.44 11.28 1.67
C GLY A 71 -5.80 10.91 2.29
N ALA A 72 -6.87 10.91 1.49
CA ALA A 72 -8.19 10.45 1.95
C ALA A 72 -8.19 8.94 2.29
N LEU A 73 -7.49 8.13 1.50
CA LEU A 73 -7.39 6.69 1.73
C LEU A 73 -6.57 6.34 2.96
N GLU A 74 -5.48 7.07 3.19
CA GLU A 74 -4.65 6.95 4.38
C GLU A 74 -5.42 7.36 5.64
N SER A 75 -6.17 8.47 5.58
CA SER A 75 -7.07 8.89 6.67
C SER A 75 -8.13 7.82 6.95
N TYR A 76 -8.75 7.27 5.91
CA TYR A 76 -9.72 6.19 6.06
C TYR A 76 -9.12 4.97 6.77
N ALA A 77 -7.92 4.52 6.36
CA ALA A 77 -7.26 3.40 7.02
C ALA A 77 -6.97 3.70 8.50
N ARG A 78 -6.54 4.91 8.84
CA ARG A 78 -6.36 5.31 10.24
C ARG A 78 -7.67 5.29 11.02
N ASP A 79 -8.76 5.76 10.44
CA ASP A 79 -10.09 5.76 11.06
C ASP A 79 -10.60 4.33 11.32
N GLN A 80 -10.17 3.35 10.50
CA GLN A 80 -10.44 1.92 10.70
C GLN A 80 -9.54 1.28 11.79
N GLY A 81 -8.61 2.04 12.37
CA GLY A 81 -7.74 1.60 13.47
C GLY A 81 -6.37 1.08 13.03
N TYR A 82 -6.00 1.18 11.75
CA TYR A 82 -4.66 0.81 11.31
C TYR A 82 -3.64 1.89 11.70
N SER A 83 -2.51 1.46 12.24
CA SER A 83 -1.36 2.32 12.49
C SER A 83 -0.59 2.64 11.21
N ASP A 84 0.14 3.75 11.20
CA ASP A 84 1.01 4.14 10.09
C ASP A 84 2.02 3.04 9.72
N ALA A 85 2.56 2.34 10.72
CA ALA A 85 3.48 1.23 10.51
C ALA A 85 2.81 0.03 9.81
N GLN A 86 1.54 -0.24 10.09
CA GLN A 86 0.78 -1.29 9.39
C GLN A 86 0.44 -0.88 7.95
N ILE A 87 0.10 0.40 7.73
CA ILE A 87 -0.13 0.94 6.38
C ILE A 87 1.15 0.85 5.56
N GLU A 88 2.29 1.29 6.09
CA GLU A 88 3.57 1.23 5.40
C GLU A 88 4.00 -0.22 5.12
N ALA A 89 3.90 -1.11 6.11
CA ALA A 89 4.22 -2.52 5.93
C ALA A 89 3.35 -3.18 4.84
N PHE A 90 2.08 -2.76 4.71
CA PHE A 90 1.22 -3.20 3.64
C PHE A 90 1.65 -2.66 2.28
N LEU A 91 1.96 -1.35 2.20
CA LEU A 91 2.41 -0.71 0.95
C LEU A 91 3.77 -1.24 0.49
N ASP A 92 4.64 -1.69 1.40
CA ASP A 92 5.96 -2.26 1.13
C ASP A 92 5.98 -3.77 0.90
N SER A 93 4.87 -4.46 1.17
CA SER A 93 4.77 -5.89 0.95
C SER A 93 4.88 -6.24 -0.55
N ASP A 94 5.93 -6.99 -0.90
CA ASP A 94 6.12 -7.50 -2.26
C ASP A 94 4.97 -8.42 -2.70
N GLU A 95 4.37 -9.15 -1.76
CA GLU A 95 3.20 -10.00 -2.01
C GLU A 95 1.99 -9.16 -2.41
N GLU A 96 1.65 -8.13 -1.63
CA GLU A 96 0.51 -7.25 -1.91
C GLU A 96 0.73 -6.48 -3.21
N ARG A 97 1.95 -6.00 -3.45
CA ARG A 97 2.33 -5.38 -4.73
C ARG A 97 2.19 -6.36 -5.89
N ALA A 98 2.56 -7.63 -5.73
CA ALA A 98 2.44 -8.64 -6.78
C ALA A 98 0.96 -8.99 -7.06
N LEU A 99 0.13 -9.07 -6.02
CA LEU A 99 -1.32 -9.25 -6.17
C LEU A 99 -1.95 -8.07 -6.93
N MET A 100 -1.59 -6.84 -6.55
CA MET A 100 -2.08 -5.63 -7.23
C MET A 100 -1.65 -5.58 -8.70
N ARG A 101 -0.39 -5.92 -9.00
CA ARG A 101 0.10 -6.03 -10.39
C ARG A 101 -0.70 -7.06 -11.19
N ARG A 102 -0.89 -8.27 -10.65
CA ARG A 102 -1.67 -9.32 -11.32
C ARG A 102 -3.12 -8.89 -11.58
N ALA A 103 -3.77 -8.26 -10.61
CA ALA A 103 -5.14 -7.78 -10.77
C ALA A 103 -5.24 -6.70 -11.85
N ARG A 104 -4.31 -5.73 -11.82
CA ARG A 104 -4.21 -4.68 -12.84
C ARG A 104 -3.98 -5.27 -14.23
N ASP A 105 -3.01 -6.18 -14.38
CA ASP A 105 -2.66 -6.76 -15.68
C ASP A 105 -3.83 -7.55 -16.25
N ALA A 106 -4.51 -8.35 -15.43
CA ALA A 106 -5.73 -9.06 -15.84
C ALA A 106 -6.85 -8.11 -16.30
N TYR A 107 -6.98 -6.93 -15.66
CA TYR A 107 -7.92 -5.91 -16.09
C TYR A 107 -7.53 -5.30 -17.43
N LEU A 108 -6.26 -4.93 -17.61
CA LEU A 108 -5.76 -4.40 -18.88
C LEU A 108 -5.99 -5.40 -20.03
N ASP A 109 -5.64 -6.67 -19.82
CA ASP A 109 -5.85 -7.74 -20.80
C ASP A 109 -7.33 -7.91 -21.16
N LYS A 110 -8.20 -7.95 -20.16
CA LYS A 110 -9.66 -8.04 -20.35
C LYS A 110 -10.21 -6.88 -21.18
N HIS A 111 -9.59 -5.70 -21.08
CA HIS A 111 -9.96 -4.50 -21.83
C HIS A 111 -9.19 -4.35 -23.16
N GLY A 112 -8.47 -5.39 -23.59
CA GLY A 112 -7.80 -5.44 -24.88
C GLY A 112 -6.59 -4.51 -24.97
N VAL A 113 -5.97 -4.19 -23.84
CA VAL A 113 -4.67 -3.54 -23.79
C VAL A 113 -3.60 -4.55 -24.19
N ARG A 114 -2.61 -4.10 -24.97
CA ARG A 114 -1.51 -4.94 -25.43
C ARG A 114 -0.19 -4.26 -25.12
N SER A 115 0.75 -5.01 -24.54
CA SER A 115 2.09 -4.52 -24.30
C SER A 115 2.74 -4.05 -25.61
N GLY A 116 3.34 -2.86 -25.59
CA GLY A 116 3.93 -2.22 -26.77
C GLY A 116 2.94 -1.47 -27.68
N ASP A 117 1.63 -1.56 -27.45
CA ASP A 117 0.61 -0.82 -28.20
C ASP A 117 0.08 0.35 -27.36
N ALA A 118 0.73 1.51 -27.49
CA ALA A 118 0.35 2.73 -26.76
C ALA A 118 -1.12 3.15 -27.00
N GLU A 119 -1.65 2.94 -28.21
CA GLU A 119 -3.03 3.32 -28.53
C GLU A 119 -4.05 2.44 -27.80
N SER A 120 -3.70 1.18 -27.52
CA SER A 120 -4.54 0.32 -26.68
C SER A 120 -4.70 0.85 -25.25
N TYR A 121 -3.63 1.38 -24.65
CA TYR A 121 -3.68 2.05 -23.34
C TYR A 121 -4.45 3.36 -23.41
N CYS A 122 -4.22 4.17 -24.45
CA CYS A 122 -4.92 5.43 -24.63
C CYS A 122 -6.43 5.23 -24.79
N ARG A 123 -6.85 4.25 -25.60
CA ARG A 123 -8.26 3.90 -25.78
C ARG A 123 -8.93 3.58 -24.43
N LEU A 124 -8.34 2.67 -23.65
CA LEU A 124 -8.86 2.34 -22.33
C LEU A 124 -8.89 3.57 -21.41
N GLY A 125 -7.84 4.38 -21.39
CA GLY A 125 -7.81 5.60 -20.58
C GLY A 125 -8.94 6.57 -20.93
N ARG A 126 -9.23 6.76 -22.22
CA ARG A 126 -10.35 7.60 -22.68
C ARG A 126 -11.69 7.02 -22.28
N GLU A 127 -11.86 5.69 -22.37
CA GLU A 127 -13.07 5.02 -21.90
C GLU A 127 -13.29 5.21 -20.40
N GLU A 128 -12.24 5.02 -19.58
CA GLU A 128 -12.30 5.23 -18.13
C GLU A 128 -12.68 6.68 -17.80
N ILE A 129 -12.06 7.65 -18.47
CA ILE A 129 -12.38 9.09 -18.33
C ILE A 129 -13.84 9.36 -18.72
N ALA A 130 -14.30 8.84 -19.86
CA ALA A 130 -15.65 9.06 -20.36
C ALA A 130 -16.72 8.44 -19.45
N ARG A 131 -16.45 7.27 -18.88
CA ARG A 131 -17.32 6.60 -17.91
C ARG A 131 -17.26 7.21 -16.50
N ASN A 132 -16.34 8.14 -16.26
CA ASN A 132 -16.07 8.74 -14.95
C ASN A 132 -15.90 7.67 -13.85
N THR A 133 -15.16 6.61 -14.16
CA THR A 133 -14.78 5.59 -13.18
C THR A 133 -13.83 6.18 -12.13
N LEU A 134 -13.51 5.42 -11.07
CA LEU A 134 -12.47 5.84 -10.12
C LEU A 134 -11.15 6.11 -10.85
N THR A 135 -10.70 5.23 -11.74
CA THR A 135 -9.51 5.43 -12.58
C THR A 135 -9.64 6.67 -13.47
N GLY A 136 -10.75 6.82 -14.21
CA GLY A 136 -10.99 7.96 -15.08
C GLY A 136 -11.05 9.30 -14.34
N SER A 137 -11.52 9.30 -13.10
CA SER A 137 -11.54 10.49 -12.24
C SER A 137 -10.14 11.04 -11.95
N LEU A 138 -9.13 10.14 -11.93
CA LEU A 138 -7.72 10.42 -11.68
C LEU A 138 -6.96 10.82 -12.94
N LEU A 139 -7.53 10.62 -14.14
CA LEU A 139 -6.86 10.86 -15.42
C LEU A 139 -7.43 12.06 -16.17
N ARG A 140 -6.66 12.65 -17.08
CA ARG A 140 -7.13 13.64 -18.07
C ARG A 140 -6.42 13.44 -19.40
N GLU A 141 -7.06 13.90 -20.46
CA GLU A 141 -6.38 14.16 -21.73
C GLU A 141 -5.33 15.27 -21.55
N SER A 142 -4.15 15.06 -22.10
CA SER A 142 -3.06 16.02 -22.26
C SER A 142 -2.73 16.11 -23.74
N LYS A 143 -2.96 17.30 -24.32
CA LYS A 143 -2.64 17.62 -25.72
C LYS A 143 -1.16 17.42 -26.03
#